data_AF-A0A7C7LAG1-F1
#
_entry.id   AF-A0A7C7LAG1-F1
#
_cell.length_a   1.000
_cell.length_b   1.000
_cell.length_c   1.000
_cell.angle_alpha   90.00
_cell.angle_beta   90.00
_cell.angle_gamma   90.00
#
_symmetry.space_group_name_H-M   'P 1'
#
loop_
_entity.id
_entity.type
_entity.pdbx_description
1 polymer ?
#
loop_
_entity_poly.entity_id
_entity_poly.type
_entity_poly.pdbx_seq_one_letter_code
_entity_poly.pdbx_strand_id
1 'polypeptide(L)'
;ADVRVKVIAGTSNGTSGPVTDISTSPIYLDVTVPSGGRFEQEIPVGHNGLCYVFEGEGEFGATGSGVGTPIGSGRLATLSDGDRVAVTATSTKVRFLLLAAKPIGEPVARYGPFVMNTRTEIMQAIEDFQSGAFKG
;
A
#
# COMPACT_ATOMS: atom_id res chain seq x y z
N ALA A 1 -2.72 13.32 21.49
CA ALA A 1 -2.04 12.08 21.08
C ALA A 1 -1.43 12.35 19.71
N ASP A 2 -0.28 11.76 19.42
CA ASP A 2 0.45 12.03 18.17
C ASP A 2 0.14 11.00 17.09
N VAL A 3 0.41 11.37 15.84
CA VAL A 3 0.36 10.44 14.70
C VAL A 3 1.45 9.39 14.88
N ARG A 4 1.09 8.11 14.70
CA ARG A 4 2.02 6.99 14.77
C ARG A 4 2.11 6.31 13.41
N VAL A 5 3.34 6.08 12.95
CA VAL A 5 3.62 5.39 11.70
C VAL A 5 4.57 4.23 11.99
N LYS A 6 4.20 3.02 11.56
CA LYS A 6 5.16 1.92 11.45
C LYS A 6 5.57 1.81 9.99
N VAL A 7 6.87 1.91 9.73
CA VAL A 7 7.43 1.80 8.39
C VAL A 7 7.84 0.35 8.15
N ILE A 8 7.06 -0.40 7.36
CA ILE A 8 7.38 -1.78 7.00
C ILE A 8 8.36 -1.79 5.83
N ALA A 9 8.07 -1.01 4.78
CA ALA A 9 8.93 -0.80 3.62
C ALA A 9 8.88 0.67 3.17
N GLY A 10 9.95 1.15 2.53
CA GLY A 10 10.08 2.55 2.10
C GLY A 10 10.53 3.47 3.22
N THR A 11 10.22 4.76 3.09
CA THR A 11 10.65 5.81 4.05
C THR A 11 9.49 6.77 4.36
N SER A 12 9.35 7.13 5.63
CA SER A 12 8.38 8.13 6.12
C SER A 12 9.06 9.02 7.16
N ASN A 13 9.00 10.35 6.99
CA ASN A 13 9.62 11.34 7.88
C ASN A 13 11.06 10.99 8.30
N GLY A 14 11.88 10.58 7.33
CA GLY A 14 13.29 10.22 7.54
C GLY A 14 13.52 8.84 8.17
N THR A 15 12.47 8.10 8.55
CA THR A 15 12.58 6.73 9.06
C THR A 15 12.40 5.73 7.93
N SER A 16 13.36 4.80 7.78
CA SER A 16 13.29 3.73 6.78
C SER A 16 12.79 2.41 7.39
N GLY A 17 12.01 1.66 6.62
CA GLY A 17 11.53 0.33 6.99
C GLY A 17 12.62 -0.74 6.86
N PRO A 18 12.49 -1.86 7.60
CA PRO A 18 13.48 -2.93 7.56
C PRO A 18 13.43 -3.79 6.30
N VAL A 19 12.33 -3.74 5.53
CA VAL A 19 12.20 -4.47 4.27
C VAL A 19 12.82 -3.66 3.14
N THR A 20 13.93 -4.16 2.60
CA THR A 20 14.74 -3.52 1.56
C THR A 20 14.77 -4.36 0.28
N ASP A 21 15.46 -3.86 -0.75
CA ASP A 21 15.84 -4.61 -1.96
C ASP A 21 14.66 -5.13 -2.81
N ILE A 22 13.51 -4.46 -2.72
CA ILE A 22 12.36 -4.73 -3.60
C ILE A 22 12.45 -3.81 -4.83
N SER A 23 12.47 -4.42 -6.02
CA SER A 23 12.64 -3.75 -7.31
C SER A 23 11.57 -2.70 -7.64
N THR A 24 10.38 -2.81 -7.04
CA THR A 24 9.26 -1.86 -7.22
C THR A 24 9.32 -0.65 -6.29
N SER A 25 10.35 -0.54 -5.44
CA SER A 25 10.53 0.54 -4.47
C SER A 25 9.25 0.84 -3.65
N PRO A 26 8.73 -0.15 -2.89
CA PRO A 26 7.45 -0.04 -2.24
C PRO A 26 7.49 0.88 -1.00
N ILE A 27 6.37 1.55 -0.77
CA ILE A 27 5.96 2.17 0.48
C ILE A 27 4.93 1.23 1.11
N TYR A 28 5.17 0.81 2.35
CA TYR A 28 4.22 0.05 3.14
C TYR A 28 4.23 0.56 4.58
N LEU A 29 3.16 1.26 4.95
CA LEU A 29 2.99 1.87 6.28
C LEU A 29 1.73 1.33 6.99
N ASP A 30 1.83 1.10 8.30
CA ASP A 30 0.68 1.01 9.24
C ASP A 30 0.60 2.35 9.98
N VAL A 31 -0.44 3.13 9.67
CA VAL A 31 -0.59 4.51 10.14
C VAL A 31 -1.76 4.58 11.11
N THR A 32 -1.56 5.30 12.21
CA THR A 32 -2.59 5.67 13.19
C THR A 32 -2.62 7.17 13.31
N VAL A 33 -3.75 7.78 12.94
CA VAL A 33 -4.00 9.21 13.08
C VAL A 33 -5.03 9.40 14.20
N PRO A 34 -4.69 10.10 15.29
CA PRO A 34 -5.63 10.39 16.37
C PRO A 34 -6.69 11.39 15.90
N SER A 35 -7.82 11.46 16.61
CA SER A 35 -8.87 12.46 16.34
C SER A 35 -8.29 13.88 16.34
N GLY A 36 -8.66 14.69 15.34
CA GLY A 36 -8.10 16.01 15.06
C GLY A 36 -6.70 16.01 14.44
N GLY A 37 -6.09 14.84 14.26
CA GLY A 37 -4.75 14.69 13.69
C GLY A 37 -4.75 14.68 12.16
N ARG A 38 -3.58 14.98 11.59
CA ARG A 38 -3.32 14.94 10.15
C ARG A 38 -2.01 14.22 9.86
N PHE A 39 -2.02 13.38 8.84
CA PHE A 39 -0.88 12.66 8.30
C PHE A 39 -0.69 13.02 6.83
N GLU A 40 0.56 13.15 6.40
CA GLU A 40 0.92 13.33 5.00
C GLU A 40 2.08 12.39 4.64
N GLN A 41 2.02 11.82 3.43
CA GLN A 41 3.08 10.99 2.89
C GLN A 41 3.30 11.35 1.43
N GLU A 42 4.57 11.55 1.07
CA GLU A 42 4.98 11.68 -0.32
C GLU A 42 4.91 10.33 -1.03
N ILE A 43 4.35 10.35 -2.23
CA ILE A 43 4.24 9.21 -3.12
C ILE A 43 5.08 9.53 -4.36
N PRO A 44 6.13 8.74 -4.66
CA PRO A 44 6.91 8.95 -5.88
C PRO A 44 6.01 8.92 -7.12
N VAL A 45 6.26 9.84 -8.05
CA VAL A 45 5.53 9.91 -9.32
C VAL A 45 5.67 8.60 -10.08
N GLY A 46 4.53 8.08 -10.58
CA GLY A 46 4.47 6.81 -11.30
C GLY A 46 4.25 5.58 -10.43
N HIS A 47 4.16 5.73 -9.10
CA HIS A 47 3.71 4.66 -8.21
C HIS A 47 2.18 4.54 -8.23
N ASN A 48 1.69 3.30 -8.30
CA ASN A 48 0.30 3.02 -7.96
C ASN A 48 0.16 2.98 -6.45
N GLY A 49 -0.88 3.61 -5.90
CA GLY A 49 -1.10 3.70 -4.46
C GLY A 49 -2.51 3.31 -4.03
N LEU A 50 -2.64 2.80 -2.81
CA LEU A 50 -3.92 2.56 -2.16
C LEU A 50 -3.83 2.73 -0.64
N CYS A 51 -4.97 3.09 -0.03
CA CYS A 51 -5.17 3.08 1.41
C CYS A 51 -6.23 2.04 1.79
N TYR A 52 -5.95 1.18 2.75
CA TYR A 52 -6.93 0.25 3.32
C TYR A 52 -7.24 0.63 4.77
N VAL A 53 -8.45 1.12 5.03
CA VAL A 53 -8.87 1.55 6.37
C VAL A 53 -9.42 0.35 7.12
N PHE A 54 -8.87 0.05 8.29
CA PHE A 54 -9.27 -1.10 9.10
C PHE A 54 -9.74 -0.72 10.51
N GLU A 55 -9.60 0.54 10.91
CA GLU A 55 -10.18 1.06 12.15
C GLU A 55 -10.58 2.54 11.99
N GLY A 56 -11.79 2.90 12.43
CA GLY A 56 -12.27 4.29 12.41
C GLY A 56 -12.62 4.83 11.03
N GLU A 57 -12.56 6.16 10.90
CA GLU A 57 -12.89 6.91 9.69
C GLU A 57 -12.00 8.15 9.58
N GLY A 58 -11.58 8.47 8.35
CA GLY A 58 -10.83 9.69 8.05
C GLY A 58 -11.15 10.24 6.67
N GLU A 59 -10.77 11.49 6.43
CA GLU A 59 -10.83 12.14 5.13
C GLU A 59 -9.51 11.96 4.39
N PHE A 60 -9.56 11.39 3.19
CA PHE A 60 -8.40 11.08 2.34
C PHE A 60 -8.40 11.99 1.11
N GLY A 61 -7.28 12.64 0.82
CA GLY A 61 -7.15 13.53 -0.34
C GLY A 61 -5.76 14.14 -0.47
N ALA A 62 -5.52 14.91 -1.53
CA ALA A 62 -4.25 15.62 -1.70
C ALA A 62 -4.22 16.92 -0.87
N THR A 63 -3.03 17.36 -0.48
CA THR A 63 -2.87 18.66 0.18
C THR A 63 -3.28 19.78 -0.78
N GLY A 64 -4.29 20.57 -0.40
CA GLY A 64 -4.74 21.74 -1.17
C GLY A 64 -5.90 21.50 -2.15
N SER A 65 -6.41 20.27 -2.28
CA SER A 65 -7.52 19.95 -3.22
C SER A 65 -8.93 20.21 -2.66
N GLY A 66 -9.06 20.80 -1.46
CA GLY A 66 -10.35 21.03 -0.80
C GLY A 66 -10.66 19.99 0.28
N VAL A 67 -11.93 19.60 0.42
CA VAL A 67 -12.41 18.59 1.38
C VAL A 67 -12.00 17.19 0.91
N GLY A 68 -11.39 16.39 1.79
CA GLY A 68 -11.02 15.02 1.47
C GLY A 68 -12.23 14.10 1.32
N THR A 69 -12.03 12.92 0.74
CA THR A 69 -13.09 11.90 0.66
C THR A 69 -13.19 11.16 1.99
N PRO A 70 -14.35 11.10 2.66
CA PRO A 70 -14.50 10.34 3.89
C PRO A 70 -14.49 8.83 3.61
N ILE A 71 -13.63 8.11 4.32
CA ILE A 71 -13.43 6.66 4.16
C ILE A 71 -13.38 6.00 5.54
N GLY A 72 -14.38 5.16 5.79
CA GLY A 72 -14.50 4.35 7.00
C GLY A 72 -13.84 2.97 6.89
N SER A 73 -13.76 2.28 8.03
CA SER A 73 -13.21 0.93 8.15
C SER A 73 -13.85 -0.10 7.21
N GLY A 74 -13.04 -1.04 6.73
CA GLY A 74 -13.42 -2.09 5.78
C GLY A 74 -13.41 -1.64 4.33
N ARG A 75 -12.92 -0.43 4.05
CA ARG A 75 -12.88 0.14 2.69
C ARG A 75 -11.45 0.29 2.18
N LEU A 76 -11.32 0.08 0.88
CA LEU A 76 -10.11 0.32 0.12
C LEU A 76 -10.31 1.58 -0.74
N ALA A 77 -9.33 2.47 -0.70
CA ALA A 77 -9.26 3.68 -1.51
C ALA A 77 -8.08 3.54 -2.47
N THR A 78 -8.31 3.67 -3.77
CA THR A 78 -7.22 3.80 -4.74
C THR A 78 -6.81 5.25 -4.85
N LEU A 79 -5.50 5.50 -4.87
CA LEU A 79 -4.97 6.84 -5.09
C LEU A 79 -4.95 7.10 -6.60
N SER A 80 -5.39 8.30 -6.99
CA SER A 80 -5.14 8.82 -8.34
C SER A 80 -3.70 9.30 -8.47
N ASP A 81 -3.30 9.67 -9.69
CA ASP A 81 -2.01 10.31 -9.93
C ASP A 81 -1.83 11.54 -9.04
N GLY A 82 -0.62 11.68 -8.49
CA GLY A 82 -0.24 12.71 -7.54
C GLY A 82 1.09 12.38 -6.89
N ASP A 83 1.65 13.34 -6.17
CA ASP A 83 2.93 13.22 -5.47
C ASP A 83 2.75 13.01 -3.95
N ARG A 84 1.49 12.95 -3.47
CA ARG A 84 1.18 13.00 -2.04
C ARG A 84 -0.19 12.42 -1.71
N VAL A 85 -0.30 11.87 -0.52
CA VAL A 85 -1.58 11.57 0.15
C VAL A 85 -1.62 12.26 1.50
N ALA A 86 -2.74 12.89 1.80
CA ALA A 86 -3.05 13.45 3.11
C ALA A 86 -4.27 12.75 3.70
N VAL A 87 -4.22 12.51 5.01
CA VAL A 87 -5.29 11.88 5.77
C VAL A 87 -5.56 12.68 7.03
N THR A 88 -6.80 13.09 7.22
CA THR A 88 -7.25 13.80 8.42
C THR A 88 -8.26 12.96 9.17
N ALA A 89 -8.05 12.75 10.47
CA ALA A 89 -9.04 12.11 11.32
C ALA A 89 -9.91 13.21 11.94
N THR A 90 -11.19 13.27 11.59
CA THR A 90 -12.08 14.37 12.01
C THR A 90 -12.54 14.19 13.45
N SER A 91 -13.46 13.25 13.68
CA SER A 91 -14.12 13.05 14.98
C SER A 91 -13.53 11.89 15.77
N THR A 92 -13.06 10.86 15.08
CA THR A 92 -12.48 9.65 15.69
C THR A 92 -11.08 9.40 15.15
N LYS A 93 -10.29 8.60 15.86
CA LYS A 93 -9.00 8.13 15.32
C LYS A 93 -9.25 7.26 14.09
N VAL A 94 -8.32 7.25 13.14
CA VAL A 94 -8.32 6.34 11.99
C VAL A 94 -7.04 5.53 11.96
N ARG A 95 -7.14 4.25 11.58
CA ARG A 95 -5.99 3.41 11.25
C ARG A 95 -6.15 2.77 9.88
N PHE A 96 -5.08 2.84 9.12
CA PHE A 96 -5.06 2.36 7.74
C PHE A 96 -3.67 1.86 7.35
N LEU A 97 -3.65 1.01 6.33
CA LEU A 97 -2.44 0.66 5.60
C LEU A 97 -2.31 1.59 4.40
N LEU A 98 -1.13 2.16 4.18
CA LEU A 98 -0.77 2.82 2.93
C LEU A 98 0.19 1.91 2.17
N LEU A 99 -0.19 1.53 0.96
CA LEU A 99 0.62 0.75 0.04
C LEU A 99 0.83 1.57 -1.22
N ALA A 100 2.08 1.76 -1.64
CA ALA A 100 2.37 2.33 -2.95
C ALA A 100 3.62 1.71 -3.56
N ALA A 101 3.65 1.44 -4.85
CA ALA A 101 4.82 0.86 -5.51
C ALA A 101 4.83 1.17 -7.00
N LYS A 102 6.02 1.13 -7.60
CA LYS A 102 6.17 1.20 -9.05
C LYS A 102 5.49 -0.01 -9.70
N PRO A 103 4.66 0.18 -10.73
CA PRO A 103 4.12 -0.92 -11.52
C PRO A 103 5.27 -1.80 -12.07
N ILE A 104 5.11 -3.12 -11.97
CA ILE A 104 6.09 -4.08 -12.49
C ILE A 104 6.18 -3.99 -14.02
N GLY A 105 5.05 -3.74 -14.69
CA GLY A 105 5.00 -3.58 -16.15
C GLY A 105 5.11 -4.89 -16.94
N GLU A 106 5.05 -6.04 -16.26
CA GLU A 106 5.10 -7.36 -16.88
C GLU A 106 3.71 -8.01 -16.90
N PRO A 107 3.45 -8.94 -17.83
CA PRO A 107 2.23 -9.74 -17.81
C PRO A 107 2.11 -10.52 -16.49
N VAL A 108 0.86 -10.72 -16.05
CA VAL A 108 0.54 -11.51 -14.85
C VAL A 108 -0.36 -12.68 -15.27
N ALA A 109 0.15 -13.90 -15.09
CA ALA A 109 -0.59 -15.14 -15.17
C ALA A 109 -0.74 -15.71 -13.75
N ARG A 110 -1.97 -16.04 -13.35
CA ARG A 110 -2.25 -16.56 -12.00
C ARG A 110 -3.07 -17.84 -12.09
N TYR A 111 -2.68 -18.85 -11.30
CA TYR A 111 -3.50 -20.03 -11.07
C TYR A 111 -3.31 -20.55 -9.64
N GLY A 112 -4.37 -20.45 -8.82
CA GLY A 112 -4.32 -20.81 -7.41
C GLY A 112 -3.23 -20.02 -6.64
N PRO A 113 -2.25 -20.69 -6.00
CA PRO A 113 -1.16 -20.04 -5.28
C PRO A 113 -0.02 -19.55 -6.18
N PHE A 114 -0.02 -19.91 -7.47
CA PHE A 114 1.06 -19.59 -8.40
C PHE A 114 0.78 -18.28 -9.15
N VAL A 115 1.79 -17.40 -9.19
CA VAL A 115 1.80 -16.15 -9.95
C VAL A 115 3.09 -16.14 -10.77
N MET A 116 2.96 -16.08 -12.10
CA MET A 116 4.05 -16.07 -13.09
C MET A 116 3.74 -15.06 -14.19
N ASN A 117 4.57 -14.95 -15.22
CA ASN A 117 4.34 -14.05 -16.35
C ASN A 117 3.55 -14.73 -17.49
N THR A 118 3.71 -16.05 -17.68
CA THR A 118 3.05 -16.78 -18.79
C THR A 118 2.29 -18.03 -18.35
N ARG A 119 1.37 -18.52 -19.19
CA ARG A 119 0.64 -19.77 -18.94
C ARG A 119 1.57 -20.99 -18.91
N THR A 120 2.63 -20.98 -19.74
CA THR A 120 3.62 -22.06 -19.77
C THR A 120 4.37 -22.14 -18.45
N GLU A 121 4.81 -21.01 -17.90
CA GLU A 121 5.45 -20.96 -16.57
C GLU A 121 4.52 -21.43 -15.46
N ILE A 122 3.22 -21.12 -15.53
CA ILE A 122 2.23 -21.66 -14.59
C ILE A 122 2.16 -23.18 -14.66
N MET A 123 2.12 -23.76 -15.86
CA MET A 123 2.09 -25.23 -16.01
C MET A 123 3.36 -25.87 -15.46
N GLN A 124 4.53 -25.26 -15.71
CA GLN A 124 5.79 -25.72 -15.15
C GLN A 124 5.78 -25.68 -13.61
N ALA A 125 5.33 -24.57 -13.01
CA ALA A 125 5.28 -24.42 -11.56
C ALA A 125 4.38 -25.47 -10.88
N ILE A 126 3.27 -25.83 -11.53
CA ILE A 126 2.38 -26.90 -11.06
C ILE A 126 3.09 -28.26 -11.13
N GLU A 127 3.77 -28.56 -12.22
CA GLU A 127 4.53 -29.81 -12.39
C GLU A 127 5.66 -29.91 -11.36
N ASP A 128 6.41 -28.83 -11.15
CA ASP A 128 7.48 -28.75 -10.15
C ASP A 128 6.93 -28.97 -8.73
N PHE A 129 5.76 -28.42 -8.42
CA PHE A 129 5.09 -28.64 -7.14
C PHE A 129 4.63 -30.09 -6.96
N GLN A 130 4.01 -30.68 -8.00
CA GLN A 130 3.50 -32.05 -7.96
C GLN A 130 4.62 -33.09 -7.88
N SER A 131 5.76 -32.82 -8.52
CA SER A 131 6.95 -33.68 -8.51
C SER A 131 7.83 -33.51 -7.27
N GLY A 132 7.53 -32.53 -6.41
CA GLY A 132 8.35 -32.18 -5.24
C GLY A 132 9.65 -31.46 -5.57
N ALA A 133 9.81 -30.98 -6.81
CA ALA A 133 10.96 -30.21 -7.26
C ALA A 133 10.88 -28.72 -6.86
N PHE A 134 9.72 -28.24 -6.40
CA PHE A 134 9.53 -26.86 -5.95
C PHE A 134 10.37 -26.56 -4.71
N LYS A 135 11.41 -25.73 -4.86
CA LYS A 135 12.25 -25.24 -3.75
C LYS A 135 11.91 -23.77 -3.50
N GLY A 136 11.44 -23.49 -2.29
CA GLY A 136 11.18 -22.12 -1.81
C GLY A 136 12.44 -21.41 -1.35
#